data_AF-A0A4Y7TRW6-F1
#
_entry.id   AF-A0A4Y7TRW6-F1
#
_cell.length_a   1.000
_cell.length_b   1.000
_cell.length_c   1.000
_cell.angle_alpha   90.00
_cell.angle_beta   90.00
_cell.angle_gamma   90.00
#
_symmetry.space_group_name_H-M   'P 1'
#
loop_
_entity.id
_entity.type
_entity.pdbx_description
1 polymer ?
#
loop_
_entity_poly.entity_id
_entity_poly.type
_entity_poly.pdbx_seq_one_letter_code
_entity_poly.pdbx_strand_id
1 'polypeptide(L)'
;MMTPMSAKTGFGDDSISSTDKRRSQSIKPTPTSVASSSSTPTASNGKSNKVAAVFLSQEQTHILKLAQEGSSVFYTGSAGTGKSVLLREIIKVLKKKYARTPDAIAITASTGIAACNIGGVTIHSFAGIGLGIESAEDLATKVRKNKKASTRWLRTKVLIIDEVSMVDGDLFDKLAKIGRILRKAKEPFGGIQVTFLN
;
A
#
# COMPACT_ATOMS: atom_id res chain seq x y z
N MET A 1 44.34 46.09 7.91
CA MET A 1 44.10 47.06 8.99
C MET A 1 42.59 47.31 9.08
N MET A 2 42.09 47.30 10.32
CA MET A 2 40.81 47.87 10.80
C MET A 2 39.48 47.24 10.37
N THR A 3 38.99 46.34 11.23
CA THR A 3 37.64 46.48 11.84
C THR A 3 37.73 47.57 12.93
N PRO A 4 36.62 48.22 13.37
CA PRO A 4 35.82 47.64 14.47
C PRO A 4 34.31 48.00 14.56
N MET A 5 33.57 47.16 15.32
CA MET A 5 32.54 47.43 16.37
C MET A 5 31.37 48.40 16.11
N SER A 6 30.20 48.35 16.75
CA SER A 6 29.41 47.44 17.60
C SER A 6 28.19 48.26 18.05
N ALA A 7 27.02 47.66 18.24
CA ALA A 7 26.06 48.12 19.25
C ALA A 7 25.24 46.93 19.79
N LYS A 8 25.47 46.64 21.07
CA LYS A 8 24.68 45.79 21.97
C LYS A 8 23.60 46.65 22.64
N THR A 9 22.50 46.00 23.05
CA THR A 9 21.85 46.03 24.39
C THR A 9 20.73 44.96 24.33
N GLY A 10 20.70 43.87 25.12
CA GLY A 10 20.56 43.78 26.58
C GLY A 10 19.07 44.00 26.95
N PHE A 11 18.31 43.25 27.74
CA PHE A 11 18.42 42.33 28.91
C PHE A 11 17.05 41.59 28.98
N GLY A 12 16.80 40.50 29.71
CA GLY A 12 17.49 39.85 30.81
C GLY A 12 16.80 38.53 31.18
N ASP A 13 17.58 37.74 31.90
CA ASP A 13 17.35 36.43 32.52
C ASP A 13 16.49 36.57 33.79
N ASP A 14 15.81 35.49 34.20
CA ASP A 14 15.67 35.16 35.61
C ASP A 14 15.25 33.70 35.80
N SER A 15 16.01 33.04 36.67
CA SER A 15 16.05 31.61 36.95
C SER A 15 15.49 31.29 38.36
N ILE A 16 15.23 30.00 38.64
CA ILE A 16 15.30 29.32 39.98
C ILE A 16 14.10 29.61 40.94
N SER A 17 13.47 28.69 41.69
CA SER A 17 13.55 27.24 41.94
C SER A 17 12.43 26.79 42.92
N SER A 18 12.36 25.47 43.15
CA SER A 18 12.11 24.80 44.46
C SER A 18 10.72 24.23 44.78
N THR A 19 10.69 22.88 44.79
CA THR A 19 10.16 21.95 45.82
C THR A 19 8.77 22.16 46.43
N ASP A 20 7.90 21.12 46.39
CA ASP A 20 7.60 20.35 47.60
C ASP A 20 6.90 19.00 47.37
N LYS A 21 7.21 18.05 48.26
CA LYS A 21 6.64 16.69 48.40
C LYS A 21 5.35 16.74 49.24
N ARG A 22 4.51 15.69 49.09
CA ARG A 22 3.61 15.00 50.08
C ARG A 22 2.29 14.62 49.37
N ARG A 23 1.53 13.59 49.72
CA ARG A 23 1.65 12.30 50.42
C ARG A 23 0.23 11.69 50.28
N SER A 24 0.19 10.37 50.17
CA SER A 24 -0.96 9.46 50.04
C SER A 24 -2.02 9.57 51.15
N GLN A 25 -3.28 9.19 50.84
CA GLN A 25 -4.26 8.34 51.60
C GLN A 25 -5.69 8.60 51.05
N SER A 26 -6.39 7.65 50.42
CA SER A 26 -7.13 6.46 50.92
C SER A 26 -8.41 6.77 51.71
N ILE A 27 -9.59 6.57 51.10
CA ILE A 27 -10.85 6.23 51.79
C ILE A 27 -11.67 5.23 50.93
N LYS A 28 -11.98 4.07 51.50
CA LYS A 28 -12.96 3.05 51.05
C LYS A 28 -14.33 3.35 51.70
N PRO A 29 -15.46 2.91 51.11
CA PRO A 29 -16.14 1.74 51.69
C PRO A 29 -16.81 0.77 50.69
N THR A 30 -16.90 -0.49 51.11
CA THR A 30 -17.69 -1.64 50.61
C THR A 30 -19.00 -1.76 51.42
N PRO A 31 -19.86 -2.80 51.30
CA PRO A 31 -20.46 -3.53 50.16
C PRO A 31 -22.00 -3.73 50.32
N THR A 32 -22.77 -4.11 49.27
CA THR A 32 -24.01 -4.91 49.46
C THR A 32 -24.27 -5.85 48.27
N SER A 33 -24.62 -7.09 48.61
CA SER A 33 -24.90 -8.26 47.78
C SER A 33 -26.29 -8.26 47.14
N VAL A 34 -26.48 -9.03 46.05
CA VAL A 34 -27.54 -10.05 45.88
C VAL A 34 -27.27 -10.95 44.67
N ALA A 35 -27.82 -12.16 44.73
CA ALA A 35 -27.34 -13.40 44.16
C ALA A 35 -27.94 -13.82 42.80
N SER A 36 -27.16 -14.69 42.13
CA SER A 36 -27.50 -15.78 41.19
C SER A 36 -28.93 -15.93 40.63
N SER A 37 -29.03 -16.01 39.30
CA SER A 37 -29.88 -17.01 38.64
C SER A 37 -29.29 -17.46 37.29
N SER A 38 -29.35 -18.76 37.09
CA SER A 38 -28.89 -19.56 35.96
C SER A 38 -29.74 -19.37 34.71
N SER A 39 -29.10 -19.18 33.54
CA SER A 39 -29.61 -19.71 32.27
C SER A 39 -28.51 -19.79 31.19
N THR A 40 -28.30 -20.99 30.68
CA THR A 40 -27.79 -21.31 29.35
C THR A 40 -28.87 -22.25 28.79
N PRO A 41 -29.31 -22.19 27.51
CA PRO A 41 -28.42 -22.07 26.37
C PRO A 41 -28.93 -21.18 25.23
N THR A 42 -28.01 -20.55 24.51
CA THR A 42 -28.23 -20.36 23.08
C THR A 42 -26.89 -20.49 22.38
N ALA A 43 -26.66 -21.68 21.84
CA ALA A 43 -25.66 -21.88 20.81
C ALA A 43 -25.99 -20.90 19.67
N SER A 44 -25.22 -19.81 19.58
CA SER A 44 -25.20 -18.97 18.40
C SER A 44 -24.66 -19.82 17.27
N ASN A 45 -25.60 -20.44 16.56
CA ASN A 45 -25.36 -21.24 15.39
C ASN A 45 -24.69 -20.31 14.37
N GLY A 46 -23.36 -20.33 14.36
CA GLY A 46 -22.53 -19.62 13.40
C GLY A 46 -22.83 -20.19 12.03
N LYS A 47 -23.87 -19.66 11.38
CA LYS A 47 -24.08 -19.85 9.95
C LYS A 47 -22.83 -19.29 9.30
N SER A 48 -21.88 -20.17 9.00
CA SER A 48 -20.78 -19.88 8.11
C SER A 48 -21.45 -19.34 6.86
N ASN A 49 -21.35 -18.04 6.65
CA ASN A 49 -21.88 -17.40 5.46
C ASN A 49 -21.03 -17.97 4.33
N LYS A 50 -21.48 -19.06 3.71
CA LYS A 50 -20.84 -19.66 2.54
C LYS A 50 -20.98 -18.59 1.47
N VAL A 51 -19.93 -17.77 1.34
CA VAL A 51 -19.82 -16.76 0.29
C VAL A 51 -20.07 -17.51 -1.01
N ALA A 52 -21.11 -17.10 -1.74
CA ALA A 52 -21.46 -17.71 -3.01
C ALA A 52 -20.21 -17.81 -3.89
N ALA A 53 -20.04 -18.94 -4.58
CA ALA A 53 -18.90 -19.12 -5.48
C ALA A 53 -18.91 -18.00 -6.52
N VAL A 54 -17.78 -17.29 -6.67
CA VAL A 54 -17.63 -16.24 -7.66
C VAL A 54 -17.78 -16.87 -9.05
N PHE A 55 -18.77 -16.43 -9.83
CA PHE A 55 -18.97 -16.85 -11.20
C PHE A 55 -18.35 -15.81 -12.14
N LEU A 56 -17.44 -16.26 -13.02
CA LEU A 56 -16.80 -15.41 -14.03
C LEU A 56 -17.40 -15.70 -15.40
N SER A 57 -17.56 -14.68 -16.23
CA SER A 57 -17.93 -14.87 -17.64
C SER A 57 -16.83 -15.61 -18.41
N GLN A 58 -17.13 -16.07 -19.63
CA GLN A 58 -16.12 -16.70 -20.50
C GLN A 58 -14.97 -15.74 -20.81
N GLU A 59 -15.28 -14.46 -21.08
CA GLU A 59 -14.29 -13.41 -21.31
C GLU A 59 -13.42 -13.17 -20.07
N GLN A 60 -14.03 -13.03 -18.90
CA GLN A 60 -13.32 -12.85 -17.63
C GLN A 60 -12.41 -14.04 -17.31
N THR A 61 -12.88 -15.26 -17.59
CA THR A 61 -12.10 -16.49 -17.42
C THR A 61 -10.93 -16.55 -18.41
N HIS A 62 -11.12 -16.09 -19.64
CA HIS A 62 -10.04 -15.99 -20.62
C HIS A 62 -8.96 -15.00 -20.17
N ILE A 63 -9.34 -13.82 -19.68
CA ILE A 63 -8.41 -12.81 -19.15
C ILE A 63 -7.65 -13.36 -17.92
N LEU A 64 -8.36 -14.03 -17.01
CA LEU A 64 -7.75 -14.67 -15.84
C LEU A 64 -6.67 -15.68 -16.26
N LYS A 65 -6.95 -16.49 -17.29
CA LYS A 65 -6.00 -17.47 -17.82
C LYS A 65 -4.76 -16.79 -18.41
N LEU A 66 -4.94 -15.76 -19.25
CA LEU A 66 -3.83 -14.98 -19.83
C LEU A 66 -2.93 -14.38 -18.74
N ALA A 67 -3.53 -13.78 -17.71
CA ALA A 67 -2.80 -13.23 -16.57
C ALA A 67 -2.06 -14.33 -15.79
N GLN A 68 -2.67 -15.49 -15.59
CA GLN A 68 -2.05 -16.64 -14.91
C GLN A 68 -0.86 -17.19 -15.70
N GLU A 69 -0.92 -17.21 -17.03
CA GLU A 69 0.14 -17.68 -17.93
C GLU A 69 1.33 -16.71 -18.03
N GLY A 70 1.17 -15.47 -17.54
CA GLY A 70 2.24 -14.48 -17.50
C GLY A 70 2.11 -13.37 -18.55
N SER A 71 0.99 -13.32 -19.28
CA SER A 71 0.73 -12.25 -20.24
C SER A 71 0.43 -10.95 -19.51
N SER A 72 0.99 -9.84 -20.00
CA SER A 72 0.53 -8.50 -19.62
C SER A 72 -0.84 -8.27 -20.25
N VAL A 73 -1.80 -7.79 -19.45
CA VAL A 73 -3.20 -7.62 -19.88
C VAL A 73 -3.70 -6.23 -19.51
N PHE A 74 -4.47 -5.62 -20.41
CA PHE A 74 -5.28 -4.45 -20.10
C PHE A 74 -6.74 -4.84 -20.25
N TYR A 75 -7.49 -4.67 -19.17
CA TYR A 75 -8.92 -4.93 -19.16
C TYR A 75 -9.69 -3.69 -18.76
N THR A 76 -10.70 -3.36 -19.54
CA THR A 76 -11.54 -2.18 -19.36
C THR A 76 -13.00 -2.58 -19.58
N GLY A 77 -13.92 -1.76 -19.09
CA GLY A 77 -15.35 -1.92 -19.33
C GLY A 77 -16.15 -0.88 -18.58
N SER A 78 -17.44 -0.77 -18.91
CA SER A 78 -18.35 0.15 -18.25
C SER A 78 -18.45 -0.11 -16.74
N ALA A 79 -18.97 0.86 -15.98
CA ALA A 79 -19.29 0.65 -14.58
C ALA A 79 -20.24 -0.55 -14.42
N GLY A 80 -20.02 -1.37 -13.38
CA GLY A 80 -20.87 -2.53 -13.09
C GLY A 80 -20.54 -3.82 -13.85
N THR A 81 -19.54 -3.86 -14.73
CA THR A 81 -19.17 -5.08 -15.49
C THR A 81 -18.33 -6.11 -14.71
N GLY A 82 -18.20 -5.94 -13.38
CA GLY A 82 -17.52 -6.92 -12.52
C GLY A 82 -15.98 -6.86 -12.57
N LYS A 83 -15.38 -5.74 -12.98
CA LYS A 83 -13.92 -5.60 -13.12
C LYS A 83 -13.16 -5.82 -11.83
N SER A 84 -13.63 -5.21 -10.74
CA SER A 84 -13.05 -5.45 -9.41
C SER A 84 -13.26 -6.89 -8.93
N VAL A 85 -14.30 -7.59 -9.40
CA VAL A 85 -14.50 -9.02 -9.10
C VAL A 85 -13.43 -9.85 -9.81
N LEU A 86 -13.23 -9.62 -11.11
CA LEU A 86 -12.16 -10.27 -11.88
C LEU A 86 -10.78 -9.98 -11.27
N LEU A 87 -10.51 -8.72 -10.88
CA LEU A 87 -9.24 -8.34 -10.27
C LEU A 87 -8.92 -9.13 -9.00
N ARG A 88 -9.91 -9.31 -8.12
CA ARG A 88 -9.74 -10.08 -6.89
C ARG A 88 -9.43 -11.54 -7.19
N GLU A 89 -10.06 -12.13 -8.21
CA GLU A 89 -9.75 -13.50 -8.63
C GLU A 89 -8.35 -13.61 -9.28
N ILE A 90 -7.94 -12.63 -10.10
CA ILE A 90 -6.56 -12.55 -10.63
C ILE A 90 -5.55 -12.49 -9.47
N ILE A 91 -5.75 -11.58 -8.52
CA ILE A 91 -4.89 -11.45 -7.33
C ILE A 91 -4.82 -12.76 -6.56
N LYS A 92 -5.95 -13.44 -6.35
CA LYS A 92 -6.03 -14.71 -5.63
C LYS A 92 -5.27 -15.83 -6.34
N VAL A 93 -5.44 -15.98 -7.65
CA VAL A 93 -4.71 -16.98 -8.45
C VAL A 93 -3.21 -16.68 -8.45
N LEU A 94 -2.81 -15.42 -8.63
CA LEU A 94 -1.41 -15.02 -8.60
C LEU A 94 -0.80 -15.24 -7.22
N LYS A 95 -1.49 -14.88 -6.13
CA LYS A 95 -1.03 -15.15 -4.76
C LYS A 95 -0.79 -16.63 -4.51
N LYS A 96 -1.64 -17.50 -5.08
CA LYS A 96 -1.42 -18.96 -5.05
C LYS A 96 -0.19 -19.37 -5.86
N LYS A 97 -0.01 -18.82 -7.07
CA LYS A 97 1.16 -19.07 -7.95
C LYS A 97 2.47 -18.64 -7.29
N TYR A 98 2.49 -17.51 -6.59
CA TYR A 98 3.66 -16.95 -5.92
C TYR A 98 3.63 -17.13 -4.39
N ALA A 99 3.00 -18.20 -3.88
CA ALA A 99 2.81 -18.41 -2.44
C ALA A 99 4.12 -18.41 -1.62
N ARG A 100 5.23 -18.85 -2.22
CA ARG A 100 6.57 -18.85 -1.59
C ARG A 100 7.30 -17.51 -1.67
N THR A 101 6.82 -16.59 -2.51
CA THR A 101 7.40 -15.25 -2.73
C THR A 101 6.27 -14.22 -2.81
N PRO A 102 5.56 -13.91 -1.71
CA PRO A 102 4.39 -13.04 -1.74
C PRO A 102 4.67 -11.64 -2.28
N ASP A 103 5.89 -11.16 -2.10
CA ASP A 103 6.38 -9.86 -2.55
C ASP A 103 6.74 -9.81 -4.06
N ALA A 104 6.59 -10.93 -4.77
CA ALA A 104 6.64 -10.98 -6.22
C ALA A 104 5.44 -10.29 -6.88
N ILE A 105 4.37 -10.02 -6.13
CA ILE A 105 3.15 -9.36 -6.63
C ILE A 105 3.04 -7.98 -5.99
N ALA A 106 3.05 -6.94 -6.82
CA ALA A 106 2.75 -5.58 -6.42
C ALA A 106 1.30 -5.26 -6.78
N ILE A 107 0.45 -5.06 -5.77
CA ILE A 107 -0.95 -4.65 -5.94
C ILE A 107 -1.00 -3.15 -5.76
N THR A 108 -1.36 -2.42 -6.82
CA THR A 108 -1.36 -0.97 -6.81
C THR A 108 -2.61 -0.36 -7.44
N ALA A 109 -2.87 0.90 -7.09
CA ALA A 109 -3.87 1.73 -7.75
C ALA A 109 -3.36 3.19 -7.88
N SER A 110 -4.08 3.99 -8.65
CA SER A 110 -3.78 5.42 -8.82
C SER A 110 -4.00 6.24 -7.54
N THR A 111 -5.06 5.94 -6.78
CA THR A 111 -5.44 6.66 -5.55
C THR A 111 -5.35 5.79 -4.29
N GLY A 112 -5.27 6.45 -3.12
CA GLY A 112 -5.22 5.75 -1.83
C GLY A 112 -6.47 4.93 -1.53
N ILE A 113 -7.66 5.48 -1.82
CA ILE A 113 -8.93 4.79 -1.58
C ILE A 113 -9.06 3.55 -2.48
N ALA A 114 -8.74 3.67 -3.78
CA ALA A 114 -8.74 2.54 -4.70
C ALA A 114 -7.75 1.44 -4.27
N ALA A 115 -6.54 1.84 -3.86
CA ALA A 115 -5.53 0.91 -3.37
C ALA A 115 -6.01 0.13 -2.14
N CYS A 116 -6.65 0.81 -1.18
CA CYS A 116 -7.23 0.15 0.00
C CYS A 116 -8.30 -0.89 -0.40
N ASN A 117 -9.15 -0.58 -1.38
CA ASN A 117 -10.24 -1.48 -1.82
C ASN A 117 -9.75 -2.82 -2.39
N ILE A 118 -8.52 -2.86 -2.90
CA ILE A 118 -7.89 -4.07 -3.46
C ILE A 118 -6.78 -4.63 -2.56
N GLY A 119 -6.59 -4.07 -1.37
CA GLY A 119 -5.55 -4.50 -0.42
C GLY A 119 -4.12 -4.22 -0.91
N GLY A 120 -3.93 -3.11 -1.60
CA GLY A 120 -2.66 -2.67 -2.18
C GLY A 120 -2.18 -1.32 -1.63
N VAL A 121 -1.28 -0.68 -2.39
CA VAL A 121 -0.74 0.67 -2.11
C VAL A 121 -0.86 1.54 -3.35
N THR A 122 -0.64 2.86 -3.24
CA THR A 122 -0.60 3.69 -4.45
C THR A 122 0.61 3.34 -5.31
N ILE A 123 0.51 3.52 -6.63
CA ILE A 123 1.62 3.26 -7.56
C ILE A 123 2.87 4.09 -7.21
N HIS A 124 2.68 5.33 -6.74
CA HIS A 124 3.73 6.21 -6.21
C HIS A 124 4.44 5.60 -5.01
N SER A 125 3.67 5.07 -4.05
CA SER A 125 4.19 4.43 -2.83
C SER A 125 4.96 3.15 -3.13
N PHE A 126 4.43 2.33 -4.05
CA PHE A 126 5.13 1.14 -4.56
C PHE A 126 6.46 1.54 -5.20
N ALA A 127 6.43 2.47 -6.15
CA ALA A 127 7.58 2.87 -6.93
C ALA A 127 8.67 3.55 -6.09
N GLY A 128 8.28 4.25 -5.01
CA GLY A 128 9.21 4.94 -4.12
C GLY A 128 9.73 6.26 -4.71
N ILE A 129 8.89 6.94 -5.50
CA ILE A 129 9.26 8.12 -6.30
C ILE A 129 8.74 9.45 -5.74
N GLY A 130 8.04 9.43 -4.60
CA GLY A 130 7.35 10.62 -4.08
C GLY A 130 6.31 11.12 -5.10
N LEU A 131 6.43 12.38 -5.50
CA LEU A 131 5.52 13.01 -6.47
C LEU A 131 5.83 12.65 -7.95
N GLY A 132 6.98 12.01 -8.25
CA GLY A 132 7.29 11.58 -9.61
C GLY A 132 7.58 12.70 -10.63
N ILE A 133 7.85 13.92 -10.16
CA ILE A 133 8.03 15.11 -11.01
C ILE A 133 9.36 15.05 -11.79
N GLU A 134 10.40 14.47 -11.19
CA GLU A 134 11.75 14.42 -11.75
C GLU A 134 11.88 13.49 -12.97
N SER A 135 13.04 13.55 -13.63
CA SER A 135 13.36 12.64 -14.73
C SER A 135 13.36 11.17 -14.27
N ALA A 136 13.12 10.24 -15.20
CA ALA A 136 13.16 8.81 -14.89
C ALA A 136 14.53 8.36 -14.34
N GLU A 137 15.62 8.95 -14.83
CA GLU A 137 16.99 8.71 -14.40
C GLU A 137 17.23 9.13 -12.94
N ASP A 138 16.77 10.33 -12.57
CA ASP A 138 16.91 10.86 -11.21
C ASP A 138 16.06 10.04 -10.24
N LEU A 139 14.81 9.74 -10.62
CA LEU A 139 13.92 8.87 -9.86
C LEU A 139 14.54 7.47 -9.68
N ALA A 140 15.09 6.87 -10.74
CA ALA A 140 15.75 5.57 -10.64
C ALA A 140 16.96 5.62 -9.69
N THR A 141 17.73 6.71 -9.70
CA THR A 141 18.85 6.93 -8.78
C THR A 141 18.38 7.05 -7.34
N LYS A 142 17.29 7.78 -7.08
CA LYS A 142 16.66 7.87 -5.75
C LYS A 142 16.15 6.52 -5.28
N VAL A 143 15.44 5.78 -6.14
CA VAL A 143 14.93 4.44 -5.83
C VAL A 143 16.07 3.47 -5.52
N ARG A 144 17.17 3.52 -6.26
CA ARG A 144 18.37 2.68 -6.02
C ARG A 144 18.98 2.93 -4.64
N LYS A 145 18.99 4.18 -4.17
CA LYS A 145 19.47 4.55 -2.82
C LYS A 145 18.51 4.06 -1.72
N ASN A 146 17.21 3.97 -2.01
CA ASN A 146 16.22 3.41 -1.09
C ASN A 146 16.18 1.88 -1.17
N LYS A 147 16.90 1.20 -0.27
CA LYS A 147 16.99 -0.28 -0.23
C LYS A 147 15.64 -0.99 -0.29
N LYS A 148 14.60 -0.47 0.40
CA LYS A 148 13.26 -1.08 0.40
C LYS A 148 12.61 -0.96 -0.97
N ALA A 149 12.61 0.23 -1.57
CA ALA A 149 12.02 0.47 -2.89
C ALA A 149 12.78 -0.30 -3.99
N SER A 150 14.12 -0.25 -3.98
CA SER A 150 14.95 -1.01 -4.92
C SER A 150 14.67 -2.51 -4.81
N THR A 151 14.53 -3.05 -3.59
CA THR A 151 14.21 -4.48 -3.39
C THR A 151 12.85 -4.83 -3.97
N ARG A 152 11.82 -3.99 -3.78
CA ARG A 152 10.51 -4.20 -4.40
C ARG A 152 10.63 -4.32 -5.92
N TRP A 153 11.24 -3.34 -6.59
CA TRP A 153 11.42 -3.36 -8.05
C TRP A 153 12.14 -4.61 -8.57
N LEU A 154 13.16 -5.09 -7.86
CA LEU A 154 13.93 -6.27 -8.27
C LEU A 154 13.16 -7.58 -8.04
N ARG A 155 12.38 -7.67 -6.95
CA ARG A 155 11.65 -8.89 -6.58
C ARG A 155 10.30 -9.01 -7.26
N THR A 156 9.65 -7.89 -7.57
CA THR A 156 8.36 -7.89 -8.28
C THR A 156 8.47 -8.60 -9.63
N LYS A 157 7.52 -9.51 -9.86
CA LYS A 157 7.29 -10.27 -11.10
C LYS A 157 6.00 -9.82 -11.77
N VAL A 158 5.00 -9.42 -10.98
CA VAL A 158 3.71 -8.92 -11.47
C VAL A 158 3.37 -7.58 -10.82
N LEU A 159 3.06 -6.57 -11.62
CA LEU A 159 2.56 -5.27 -11.20
C LEU A 159 1.11 -5.12 -11.66
N ILE A 160 0.21 -4.99 -10.68
CA ILE A 160 -1.22 -4.76 -10.91
C ILE A 160 -1.49 -3.29 -10.66
N ILE A 161 -2.18 -2.62 -11.58
CA ILE A 161 -2.54 -1.20 -11.50
C ILE A 161 -4.05 -1.09 -11.76
N ASP A 162 -4.81 -0.84 -10.71
CA ASP A 162 -6.23 -0.49 -10.77
C ASP A 162 -6.42 1.02 -10.96
N GLU A 163 -7.55 1.41 -11.55
CA GLU A 163 -7.87 2.81 -11.89
C GLU A 163 -6.76 3.47 -12.74
N VAL A 164 -6.30 2.76 -13.78
CA VAL A 164 -5.18 3.21 -14.63
C VAL A 164 -5.51 4.50 -15.41
N SER A 165 -6.78 4.81 -15.66
CA SER A 165 -7.16 6.07 -16.34
C SER A 165 -6.74 7.33 -15.59
N MET A 166 -6.53 7.24 -14.28
CA MET A 166 -6.03 8.37 -13.47
C MET A 166 -4.51 8.44 -13.42
N VAL A 167 -3.80 7.51 -14.07
CA VAL A 167 -2.33 7.52 -14.17
C VAL A 167 -1.94 8.30 -15.42
N ASP A 168 -1.19 9.38 -15.24
CA ASP A 168 -0.64 10.16 -16.34
C ASP A 168 0.32 9.33 -17.21
N GLY A 169 0.29 9.55 -18.52
CA GLY A 169 1.15 8.87 -19.49
C GLY A 169 2.64 9.13 -19.23
N ASP A 170 3.01 10.36 -18.87
CA ASP A 170 4.41 10.70 -18.52
C ASP A 170 4.88 9.90 -17.29
N LEU A 171 4.03 9.81 -16.26
CA LEU A 171 4.33 9.00 -15.09
C LEU A 171 4.49 7.51 -15.47
N PHE A 172 3.61 7.00 -16.33
CA PHE A 172 3.67 5.62 -16.79
C PHE A 172 4.97 5.31 -17.55
N ASP A 173 5.39 6.18 -18.46
CA ASP A 173 6.63 6.05 -19.21
C ASP A 173 7.87 6.14 -18.31
N LYS A 174 7.85 7.07 -17.34
CA LYS A 174 8.88 7.16 -16.29
C LYS A 174 8.99 5.86 -15.52
N LEU A 175 7.88 5.27 -15.07
CA LEU A 175 7.88 3.99 -14.35
C LEU A 175 8.42 2.84 -15.20
N ALA A 176 8.03 2.77 -16.48
CA ALA A 176 8.55 1.77 -17.41
C ALA A 176 10.08 1.88 -17.55
N LYS A 177 10.59 3.11 -17.68
CA LYS A 177 12.03 3.42 -17.79
C LYS A 177 12.78 3.18 -16.47
N ILE A 178 12.21 3.51 -15.32
CA ILE A 178 12.78 3.17 -14.00
C ILE A 178 12.96 1.66 -13.88
N GLY A 179 11.94 0.87 -14.24
CA GLY A 179 12.03 -0.60 -14.24
C GLY A 179 13.18 -1.12 -15.10
N ARG A 180 13.34 -0.58 -16.32
CA ARG A 180 14.47 -0.89 -17.22
C ARG A 180 15.82 -0.61 -16.58
N ILE A 181 15.99 0.58 -16.00
CA ILE A 181 17.25 1.03 -15.38
C ILE A 181 17.60 0.18 -14.15
N LEU A 182 16.62 -0.10 -13.27
CA LEU A 182 16.86 -0.84 -12.04
C LEU A 182 17.15 -2.31 -12.30
N ARG A 183 16.47 -2.91 -13.29
CA ARG A 183 16.56 -4.35 -13.61
C ARG A 183 17.57 -4.67 -14.71
N LYS A 184 18.20 -3.65 -15.29
CA LYS A 184 19.17 -3.77 -16.41
C LYS A 184 18.59 -4.55 -17.60
N ALA A 185 17.33 -4.26 -17.92
CA ALA A 185 16.54 -4.96 -18.92
C ALA A 185 16.04 -3.97 -19.99
N LYS A 186 15.88 -4.43 -21.23
CA LYS A 186 15.45 -3.56 -22.35
C LYS A 186 13.94 -3.43 -22.43
N GLU A 187 13.24 -4.42 -21.91
CA GLU A 187 11.79 -4.56 -21.89
C GLU A 187 11.15 -3.49 -20.99
N PRO A 188 9.95 -2.97 -21.32
CA PRO A 188 9.20 -2.09 -20.43
C PRO A 188 9.09 -2.67 -19.01
N PHE A 189 9.17 -1.80 -18.00
CA PHE A 189 9.18 -2.19 -16.58
C PHE A 189 10.29 -3.19 -16.21
N GLY A 190 11.29 -3.38 -17.07
CA GLY A 190 12.33 -4.38 -16.91
C GLY A 190 11.81 -5.83 -16.95
N GLY A 191 10.78 -6.08 -17.75
CA GLY A 191 10.19 -7.42 -17.92
C GLY A 191 9.26 -7.86 -16.78
N ILE A 192 8.76 -6.92 -15.99
CA ILE A 192 7.66 -7.17 -15.05
C ILE A 192 6.38 -7.38 -15.88
N GLN A 193 5.61 -8.42 -15.56
CA GLN A 193 4.27 -8.60 -16.10
C GLN A 193 3.38 -7.48 -15.56
N VAL A 194 2.66 -6.77 -16.43
CA VAL A 194 1.78 -5.66 -16.00
C VAL A 194 0.33 -5.97 -16.33
N THR A 195 -0.53 -5.82 -15.31
CA THR A 195 -1.97 -6.01 -15.41
C THR A 195 -2.67 -4.70 -15.07
N PHE A 196 -3.38 -4.15 -16.05
CA PHE A 196 -4.09 -2.88 -15.96
C PHE A 196 -5.59 -3.09 -15.90
N LEU A 197 -6.25 -2.37 -15.00
CA LEU A 197 -7.70 -2.31 -14.95
C LEU A 197 -8.18 -0.87 -14.92
N ASN A 198 -9.33 -0.66 -15.57
CA ASN A 198 -10.05 0.60 -15.58
C ASN A 198 -11.54 0.34 -15.43
#